data_AF-A0A9W6NEK1-F1
#
_entry.id   AF-A0A9W6NEK1-F1
#
_cell.length_a   1.000
_cell.length_b   1.000
_cell.length_c   1.000
_cell.angle_alpha   90.00
_cell.angle_beta   90.00
_cell.angle_gamma   90.00
#
_symmetry.space_group_name_H-M   'P 1'
#
loop_
_entity.id
_entity.type
_entity.pdbx_description
1 polymer ?
#
loop_
_entity_poly.entity_id
_entity_poly.type
_entity_poly.pdbx_seq_one_letter_code
_entity_poly.pdbx_strand_id
1 'polypeptide(L)'
;MELIKLLAESGVLAIILVIAGWLFVFKNSRALARQSEINTLAAAIEKTLQEVADENYKFWKDVSSDEDHLAKSRIFSSYIEYRCNIAEKKIILLFDKSKDCLNPAVEKSEFVLESIKLLAKIRDRSTINSERTDLTHDKYARISAINHLTLKLASEITKFLSVRFQPFSDWKWPENY
;
A
#
# COMPACT_ATOMS: atom_id res chain seq x y z
N MET A 1 -46.71 -19.09 -7.15
CA MET A 1 -47.33 -17.87 -7.70
C MET A 1 -48.34 -17.25 -6.75
N GLU A 2 -49.20 -18.03 -6.10
CA GLU A 2 -50.20 -17.51 -5.14
C GLU A 2 -49.60 -16.78 -3.92
N LEU A 3 -48.49 -17.28 -3.36
CA LEU A 3 -47.81 -16.63 -2.23
C LEU A 3 -47.29 -15.22 -2.55
N ILE A 4 -46.71 -15.03 -3.75
CA ILE A 4 -46.20 -13.73 -4.21
C ILE A 4 -47.36 -12.76 -4.44
N LYS A 5 -48.47 -13.26 -4.98
CA LYS A 5 -49.68 -12.46 -5.22
C LYS A 5 -50.31 -12.00 -3.90
N LEU A 6 -50.38 -12.88 -2.90
CA LEU A 6 -50.87 -12.59 -1.56
C LEU A 6 -49.95 -11.60 -0.80
N LEU A 7 -48.63 -11.73 -0.96
CA LEU A 7 -47.64 -10.79 -0.44
C LEU A 7 -47.70 -9.42 -1.11
N ALA A 8 -48.02 -9.38 -2.41
CA ALA A 8 -48.19 -8.14 -3.17
C ALA A 8 -49.48 -7.40 -2.78
N GLU A 9 -50.60 -8.12 -2.68
CA GLU A 9 -51.91 -7.54 -2.31
C GLU A 9 -51.97 -7.07 -0.85
N SER A 10 -51.22 -7.71 0.06
CA SER A 10 -51.08 -7.28 1.46
C SER A 10 -50.09 -6.14 1.69
N GLY A 11 -49.37 -5.70 0.64
CA GLY A 11 -48.33 -4.67 0.75
C GLY A 11 -47.02 -5.13 1.42
N VAL A 12 -46.97 -6.36 1.95
CA VAL A 12 -45.78 -6.94 2.60
C VAL A 12 -44.60 -7.04 1.64
N LEU A 13 -44.86 -7.33 0.36
CA LEU A 13 -43.83 -7.37 -0.67
C LEU A 13 -43.12 -6.01 -0.82
N ALA A 14 -43.86 -4.90 -0.75
CA ALA A 14 -43.28 -3.57 -0.83
C ALA A 14 -42.36 -3.28 0.37
N ILE A 15 -42.77 -3.71 1.58
CA ILE A 15 -41.95 -3.58 2.80
C ILE A 15 -40.65 -4.39 2.67
N ILE A 16 -40.73 -5.64 2.19
CA ILE A 16 -39.55 -6.49 1.97
C ILE A 16 -38.60 -5.85 0.96
N LEU A 17 -39.12 -5.32 -0.16
CA LEU A 17 -38.31 -4.65 -1.18
C LEU A 17 -37.64 -3.37 -0.65
N VAL A 18 -38.35 -2.58 0.16
CA VAL A 18 -37.78 -1.40 0.80
C VAL A 18 -36.65 -1.77 1.76
N ILE A 19 -36.85 -2.81 2.59
CA ILE A 19 -35.81 -3.31 3.50
C ILE A 19 -34.60 -3.82 2.71
N ALA A 20 -34.83 -4.61 1.66
CA ALA A 20 -33.77 -5.13 0.80
C ALA A 20 -32.99 -4.01 0.10
N GLY A 21 -33.70 -3.01 -0.45
CA GLY A 21 -33.11 -1.83 -1.07
C GLY A 21 -32.29 -1.01 -0.07
N TRP A 22 -32.80 -0.79 1.14
CA TRP A 22 -32.08 -0.08 2.19
C TRP A 22 -30.81 -0.83 2.62
N LEU A 23 -30.89 -2.15 2.83
CA LEU A 23 -29.73 -2.98 3.16
C LEU A 23 -28.67 -2.96 2.03
N PHE A 24 -29.11 -2.98 0.77
CA PHE A 24 -28.22 -2.86 -0.38
C PHE A 24 -27.48 -1.52 -0.39
N VAL A 25 -28.22 -0.41 -0.25
CA VAL A 25 -27.65 0.95 -0.20
C VAL A 25 -26.68 1.09 0.97
N PHE A 26 -27.07 0.59 2.15
CA PHE A 26 -26.23 0.65 3.35
C PHE A 26 -24.93 -0.13 3.17
N LYS A 27 -24.99 -1.37 2.67
CA LYS A 27 -23.78 -2.19 2.43
C LYS A 27 -22.88 -1.58 1.37
N ASN A 28 -23.45 -1.06 0.27
CA ASN A 28 -22.68 -0.43 -0.79
C ASN A 28 -21.98 0.84 -0.31
N SER A 29 -22.69 1.71 0.42
CA SER A 29 -22.11 2.91 1.04
C SER A 29 -20.91 2.58 1.94
N ARG A 30 -21.04 1.56 2.80
CA ARG A 30 -19.92 1.12 3.65
C ARG A 30 -18.75 0.53 2.86
N ALA A 31 -19.02 -0.19 1.78
CA ALA A 31 -17.97 -0.74 0.92
C ALA A 31 -17.18 0.38 0.22
N LEU A 32 -17.88 1.40 -0.31
CA LEU A 32 -17.27 2.58 -0.93
C LEU A 32 -16.43 3.39 0.08
N ALA A 33 -16.95 3.59 1.30
CA ALA A 33 -16.19 4.27 2.36
C ALA A 33 -14.89 3.52 2.67
N ARG A 34 -14.95 2.19 2.82
CA ARG A 34 -13.76 1.36 3.07
C ARG A 34 -12.77 1.40 1.90
N GLN A 35 -13.25 1.39 0.66
CA GLN A 35 -12.41 1.55 -0.53
C GLN A 35 -11.69 2.91 -0.54
N SER A 36 -12.39 3.99 -0.21
CA SER A 36 -11.81 5.33 -0.09
C SER A 36 -10.71 5.38 0.99
N GLU A 37 -10.94 4.78 2.17
CA GLU A 37 -9.93 4.68 3.23
C GLU A 37 -8.68 3.92 2.77
N ILE A 38 -8.86 2.79 2.09
CA ILE A 38 -7.76 1.97 1.56
C ILE A 38 -6.94 2.75 0.52
N ASN A 39 -7.61 3.41 -0.42
CA ASN A 39 -6.92 4.23 -1.44
C ASN A 39 -6.17 5.41 -0.81
N THR A 40 -6.76 6.03 0.23
CA THR A 40 -6.10 7.11 0.97
C THR A 40 -4.84 6.62 1.69
N LEU A 41 -4.90 5.42 2.29
CA LEU A 41 -3.72 4.80 2.90
C LEU A 41 -2.64 4.48 1.88
N ALA A 42 -3.02 3.95 0.72
CA ALA A 42 -2.10 3.65 -0.37
C ALA A 42 -1.38 4.91 -0.87
N ALA A 43 -2.13 5.98 -1.16
CA ALA A 43 -1.57 7.28 -1.55
C ALA A 43 -0.66 7.86 -0.44
N ALA A 44 -1.02 7.67 0.83
CA ALA A 44 -0.19 8.09 1.95
C ALA A 44 1.11 7.26 2.09
N ILE A 45 1.16 6.02 1.62
CA ILE A 45 2.39 5.21 1.54
C ILE A 45 3.22 5.67 0.36
N GLU A 46 2.62 5.85 -0.83
CA GLU A 46 3.31 6.36 -2.03
C GLU A 46 4.00 7.69 -1.76
N LYS A 47 3.29 8.63 -1.11
CA LYS A 47 3.88 9.89 -0.66
C LYS A 47 5.06 9.67 0.29
N THR A 48 4.96 8.69 1.20
CA THR A 48 6.08 8.36 2.09
C THR A 48 7.29 7.82 1.33
N LEU A 49 7.08 7.02 0.30
CA LEU A 49 8.15 6.51 -0.57
C LEU A 49 8.76 7.60 -1.45
N GLN A 50 7.95 8.54 -1.93
CA GLN A 50 8.44 9.70 -2.66
C GLN A 50 9.35 10.57 -1.79
N GLU A 51 8.96 10.86 -0.54
CA GLU A 51 9.81 11.60 0.38
C GLU A 51 11.13 10.87 0.69
N VAL A 52 11.11 9.53 0.74
CA VAL A 52 12.34 8.72 0.85
C VAL A 52 13.21 8.86 -0.40
N ALA A 53 12.63 8.81 -1.60
CA ALA A 53 13.36 8.97 -2.86
C ALA A 53 13.97 10.37 -3.00
N ASP A 54 13.20 11.41 -2.68
CA ASP A 54 13.62 12.81 -2.73
C ASP A 54 14.77 13.08 -1.75
N GLU A 55 14.67 12.58 -0.52
CA GLU A 55 15.73 12.76 0.47
C GLU A 55 17.00 12.00 0.09
N ASN A 56 16.87 10.79 -0.47
CA ASN A 56 18.00 10.07 -1.03
C ASN A 56 18.67 10.83 -2.17
N TYR A 57 17.88 11.40 -3.09
CA TYR A 57 18.42 12.21 -4.18
C TYR A 57 19.23 13.40 -3.64
N LYS A 58 18.66 14.16 -2.69
CA LYS A 58 19.35 15.31 -2.07
C LYS A 58 20.64 14.89 -1.39
N PHE A 59 20.57 13.90 -0.50
CA PHE A 59 21.72 13.46 0.28
C PHE A 59 22.85 12.94 -0.62
N TRP A 60 22.55 12.02 -1.54
CA TRP A 60 23.57 11.39 -2.37
C TRP A 60 24.11 12.30 -3.47
N LYS A 61 23.32 13.25 -3.97
CA LYS A 61 23.79 14.25 -4.95
C LYS A 61 24.78 15.22 -4.31
N ASP A 62 24.44 15.72 -3.13
CA ASP A 62 25.17 16.79 -2.46
C ASP A 62 26.23 16.26 -1.48
N VAL A 63 26.50 14.95 -1.49
CA VAL A 63 27.48 14.33 -0.59
C VAL A 63 28.89 14.80 -0.93
N SER A 64 29.46 15.63 -0.05
CA SER A 64 30.82 16.17 -0.05
C SER A 64 31.54 15.79 1.24
N SER A 65 32.89 15.76 1.21
CA SER A 65 33.74 15.43 2.37
C SER A 65 33.93 16.62 3.33
N ASP A 66 32.85 17.31 3.66
CA ASP A 66 32.89 18.48 4.54
C ASP A 66 32.98 18.05 6.03
N GLU A 67 33.46 18.94 6.91
CA GLU A 67 33.56 18.66 8.36
C GLU A 67 32.24 18.18 8.98
N ASP A 68 31.10 18.62 8.45
CA ASP A 68 29.76 18.25 8.93
C ASP A 68 29.19 16.95 8.33
N HIS A 69 29.92 16.26 7.45
CA HIS A 69 29.39 15.12 6.69
C HIS A 69 28.89 13.98 7.60
N LEU A 70 29.60 13.70 8.69
CA LEU A 70 29.23 12.65 9.63
C LEU A 70 27.91 12.97 10.35
N ALA A 71 27.69 14.23 10.74
CA ALA A 71 26.45 14.68 11.35
C ALA A 71 25.28 14.60 10.35
N LYS A 72 25.50 15.08 9.11
CA LYS A 72 24.51 14.99 8.01
C LYS A 72 24.11 13.54 7.74
N SER A 73 25.07 12.62 7.72
CA SER A 73 24.85 11.19 7.47
C SER A 73 24.00 10.52 8.55
N ARG A 74 24.22 10.87 9.82
CA ARG A 74 23.42 10.36 10.94
C ARG A 74 21.98 10.89 10.94
N ILE A 75 21.80 12.18 10.65
CA ILE A 75 20.47 12.79 10.51
C ILE A 75 19.72 12.12 9.35
N PHE A 76 20.38 11.97 8.20
CA PHE A 76 19.83 11.29 7.04
C PHE A 76 19.44 9.84 7.36
N SER A 77 20.32 9.07 7.99
CA SER A 77 20.02 7.68 8.37
C SER A 77 18.81 7.58 9.30
N SER A 78 18.74 8.48 10.29
CA SER A 78 17.63 8.53 11.25
C SER A 78 16.31 8.91 10.56
N TYR A 79 16.36 9.84 9.62
CA TYR A 79 15.20 10.22 8.80
C TYR A 79 14.70 9.04 7.96
N ILE A 80 15.59 8.38 7.21
CA ILE A 80 15.22 7.23 6.38
C ILE A 80 14.60 6.11 7.23
N GLU A 81 15.22 5.78 8.36
CA GLU A 81 14.71 4.77 9.28
C GLU A 81 13.30 5.12 9.77
N TYR A 82 13.09 6.36 10.23
CA TYR A 82 11.78 6.85 10.65
C TYR A 82 10.72 6.72 9.55
N ARG A 83 11.04 7.14 8.32
CA ARG A 83 10.10 7.09 7.18
C ARG A 83 9.79 5.64 6.77
N CYS A 84 10.79 4.77 6.73
CA CYS A 84 10.59 3.34 6.46
C CYS A 84 9.72 2.68 7.53
N ASN A 85 9.92 2.98 8.81
CA ASN A 85 9.11 2.45 9.90
C ASN A 85 7.65 2.93 9.82
N ILE A 86 7.41 4.18 9.39
CA ILE A 86 6.04 4.67 9.11
C ILE A 86 5.42 3.90 7.95
N ALA A 87 6.16 3.74 6.85
CA ALA A 87 5.67 3.02 5.68
C ALA A 87 5.30 1.57 6.04
N GLU A 88 6.13 0.88 6.80
CA GLU A 88 5.88 -0.48 7.29
C GLU A 88 4.58 -0.56 8.10
N LYS A 89 4.39 0.32 9.09
CA LYS A 89 3.14 0.37 9.87
C LYS A 89 1.91 0.61 9.00
N LYS A 90 2.01 1.50 8.02
CA LYS A 90 0.91 1.78 7.07
C LYS A 90 0.62 0.59 6.16
N ILE A 91 1.64 -0.16 5.73
CA ILE A 91 1.48 -1.38 4.91
C ILE A 91 0.74 -2.47 5.69
N ILE A 92 1.10 -2.68 6.95
CA ILE A 92 0.40 -3.61 7.84
C ILE A 92 -1.07 -3.18 7.99
N LEU A 93 -1.31 -1.90 8.28
CA LEU A 93 -2.67 -1.36 8.41
C LEU A 93 -3.49 -1.46 7.11
N LEU A 94 -2.84 -1.25 5.96
CA LEU A 94 -3.45 -1.39 4.63
C LEU A 94 -3.93 -2.83 4.43
N PHE A 95 -3.08 -3.81 4.73
CA PHE A 95 -3.44 -5.22 4.65
C PHE A 95 -4.58 -5.57 5.61
N ASP A 96 -4.50 -5.14 6.87
CA ASP A 96 -5.55 -5.40 7.87
C ASP A 96 -6.92 -4.84 7.48
N LYS A 97 -6.96 -3.68 6.83
CA LYS A 97 -8.22 -3.12 6.30
C LYS A 97 -8.70 -3.81 5.02
N SER A 98 -7.78 -4.43 4.28
CA SER A 98 -8.06 -5.04 2.98
C SER A 98 -8.42 -6.53 3.07
N LYS A 99 -7.92 -7.25 4.07
CA LYS A 99 -8.07 -8.71 4.22
C LYS A 99 -9.52 -9.17 4.37
N ASP A 100 -10.38 -8.34 4.97
CA ASP A 100 -11.81 -8.60 5.13
C ASP A 100 -12.53 -8.48 3.77
N CYS A 101 -12.41 -9.50 2.94
CA CYS A 101 -13.02 -9.55 1.63
C CYS A 101 -13.35 -10.97 1.19
N LEU A 102 -14.15 -11.08 0.13
CA LEU A 102 -14.55 -12.38 -0.42
C LEU A 102 -13.48 -12.99 -1.34
N ASN A 103 -12.46 -12.23 -1.74
CA ASN A 103 -11.42 -12.71 -2.66
C ASN A 103 -10.32 -13.46 -1.88
N PRO A 104 -10.20 -14.79 -2.02
CA PRO A 104 -9.21 -15.58 -1.28
C PRO A 104 -7.76 -15.26 -1.67
N ALA A 105 -7.53 -14.70 -2.86
CA ALA A 105 -6.20 -14.30 -3.32
C ALA A 105 -5.60 -13.19 -2.44
N VAL A 106 -6.45 -12.41 -1.74
CA VAL A 106 -6.03 -11.39 -0.79
C VAL A 106 -5.56 -12.02 0.51
N GLU A 107 -6.25 -13.05 1.00
CA GLU A 107 -5.91 -13.73 2.26
C GLU A 107 -4.60 -14.53 2.14
N LYS A 108 -4.39 -15.19 1.00
CA LYS A 108 -3.16 -15.94 0.70
C LYS A 108 -2.00 -15.05 0.22
N SER A 109 -2.20 -13.74 0.18
CA SER A 109 -1.20 -12.84 -0.37
C SER A 109 0.02 -12.71 0.55
N GLU A 110 1.22 -12.90 0.01
CA GLU A 110 2.48 -12.57 0.68
C GLU A 110 2.78 -11.05 0.67
N PHE A 111 1.81 -10.21 0.32
CA PHE A 111 1.95 -8.76 0.15
C PHE A 111 2.72 -8.07 1.28
N VAL A 112 2.38 -8.35 2.54
CA VAL A 112 3.03 -7.72 3.70
C VAL A 112 4.51 -8.12 3.76
N LEU A 113 4.80 -9.41 3.61
CA LEU A 113 6.15 -9.94 3.67
C LEU A 113 7.02 -9.37 2.55
N GLU A 114 6.54 -9.37 1.31
CA GLU A 114 7.27 -8.84 0.15
C GLU A 114 7.46 -7.32 0.26
N SER A 115 6.46 -6.60 0.74
CA SER A 115 6.55 -5.16 0.97
C SER A 115 7.58 -4.80 2.03
N ILE A 116 7.62 -5.53 3.15
CA ILE A 116 8.61 -5.32 4.21
C ILE A 116 10.02 -5.65 3.71
N LYS A 117 10.19 -6.74 2.92
CA LYS A 117 11.48 -7.07 2.30
C LYS A 117 11.96 -5.95 1.35
N LEU A 118 11.06 -5.36 0.57
CA LEU A 118 11.39 -4.22 -0.30
C LEU A 118 11.76 -2.98 0.52
N LEU A 119 11.02 -2.67 1.59
CA LEU A 119 11.34 -1.57 2.50
C LEU A 119 12.71 -1.74 3.16
N ALA A 120 13.04 -2.94 3.62
CA ALA A 120 14.35 -3.24 4.18
C ALA A 120 15.46 -2.97 3.15
N LYS A 121 15.28 -3.43 1.90
CA LYS A 121 16.24 -3.14 0.82
C LYS A 121 16.37 -1.65 0.54
N ILE A 122 15.26 -0.89 0.57
CA ILE A 122 15.28 0.56 0.39
C ILE A 122 16.08 1.21 1.52
N ARG A 123 15.79 0.87 2.78
CA ARG A 123 16.48 1.38 3.96
C ARG A 123 17.98 1.10 3.87
N ASP A 124 18.35 -0.15 3.67
CA ASP A 124 19.76 -0.57 3.64
C ASP A 124 20.51 0.10 2.49
N ARG A 125 19.93 0.16 1.28
CA ARG A 125 20.57 0.85 0.14
C ARG A 125 20.65 2.36 0.32
N SER A 126 19.70 2.94 1.04
CA SER A 126 19.71 4.36 1.36
C SER A 126 20.84 4.71 2.32
N THR A 127 21.08 3.90 3.36
CA THR A 127 21.98 4.28 4.47
C THR A 127 23.36 3.62 4.43
N ILE A 128 23.54 2.51 3.69
CA ILE A 128 24.80 1.78 3.70
C ILE A 128 25.97 2.66 3.23
N ASN A 129 27.02 2.73 4.05
CA ASN A 129 28.20 3.58 3.82
C ASN A 129 27.88 5.08 3.69
N SER A 130 26.75 5.57 4.22
CA SER A 130 26.42 7.00 4.20
C SER A 130 27.50 7.85 4.88
N GLU A 131 28.14 7.31 5.93
CA GLU A 131 29.22 7.98 6.68
C GLU A 131 30.61 7.92 5.99
N ARG A 132 30.75 7.15 4.90
CA ARG A 132 32.03 6.86 4.23
C ARG A 132 31.95 7.19 2.75
N THR A 133 32.27 8.44 2.41
CA THR A 133 32.21 8.97 1.04
C THR A 133 33.20 8.28 0.08
N ASP A 134 34.33 7.82 0.60
CA ASP A 134 35.39 7.08 -0.09
C ASP A 134 34.90 5.76 -0.69
N LEU A 135 33.93 5.11 -0.05
CA LEU A 135 33.35 3.84 -0.50
C LEU A 135 32.20 4.01 -1.51
N THR A 136 31.84 5.25 -1.85
CA THR A 136 30.66 5.54 -2.69
C THR A 136 31.07 6.13 -4.04
N HIS A 137 31.59 5.27 -4.92
CA HIS A 137 32.06 5.70 -6.25
C HIS A 137 30.94 6.11 -7.21
N ASP A 138 29.80 5.42 -7.21
CA ASP A 138 28.68 5.72 -8.11
C ASP A 138 27.41 6.13 -7.35
N LYS A 139 27.28 7.44 -7.14
CA LYS A 139 26.16 8.07 -6.44
C LYS A 139 24.87 7.97 -7.26
N TYR A 140 24.96 8.09 -8.59
CA TYR A 140 23.79 8.10 -9.47
C TYR A 140 23.20 6.70 -9.67
N ALA A 141 24.04 5.67 -9.80
CA ALA A 141 23.55 4.29 -9.83
C ALA A 141 22.85 3.92 -8.52
N ARG A 142 23.35 4.41 -7.38
CA ARG A 142 22.69 4.22 -6.08
C ARG A 142 21.31 4.90 -6.04
N ILE A 143 21.23 6.18 -6.41
CA ILE A 143 19.96 6.90 -6.50
C ILE A 143 18.98 6.17 -7.42
N SER A 144 19.44 5.73 -8.60
CA SER A 144 18.63 4.97 -9.55
C SER A 144 18.12 3.66 -8.95
N ALA A 145 18.97 2.90 -8.25
CA ALA A 145 18.59 1.66 -7.59
C ALA A 145 17.53 1.88 -6.51
N ILE A 146 17.66 2.95 -5.72
CA ILE A 146 16.67 3.30 -4.68
C ILE A 146 15.34 3.69 -5.32
N ASN A 147 15.36 4.53 -6.36
CA ASN A 147 14.16 4.90 -7.11
C ASN A 147 13.47 3.69 -7.76
N HIS A 148 14.25 2.75 -8.28
CA HIS A 148 13.71 1.50 -8.81
C HIS A 148 13.03 0.67 -7.71
N LEU A 149 13.63 0.58 -6.53
CA LEU A 149 13.05 -0.15 -5.39
C LEU A 149 11.78 0.53 -4.86
N THR A 150 11.73 1.85 -4.76
CA THR A 150 10.53 2.60 -4.33
C THR A 150 9.39 2.42 -5.34
N LEU A 151 9.69 2.49 -6.64
CA LEU A 151 8.71 2.21 -7.70
C LEU A 151 8.21 0.76 -7.67
N LYS A 152 9.10 -0.20 -7.41
CA LYS A 152 8.75 -1.61 -7.28
C LYS A 152 7.79 -1.84 -6.10
N LEU A 153 8.04 -1.19 -4.97
CA LEU A 153 7.15 -1.25 -3.82
C LEU A 153 5.78 -0.60 -4.09
N ALA A 154 5.76 0.57 -4.74
CA ALA A 154 4.52 1.21 -5.17
C ALA A 154 3.72 0.27 -6.11
N SER A 155 4.40 -0.37 -7.07
CA SER A 155 3.78 -1.33 -7.98
C SER A 155 3.20 -2.54 -7.27
N GLU A 156 3.87 -3.05 -6.23
CA GLU A 156 3.35 -4.17 -5.42
C GLU A 156 2.10 -3.76 -4.63
N ILE A 157 2.06 -2.54 -4.10
CA ILE A 157 0.86 -1.97 -3.47
C ILE A 157 -0.28 -1.87 -4.48
N THR A 158 -0.03 -1.29 -5.66
CA THR A 158 -1.06 -1.18 -6.70
C THR A 158 -1.58 -2.56 -7.11
N LYS A 159 -0.69 -3.54 -7.32
CA LYS A 159 -1.05 -4.92 -7.66
C LYS A 159 -1.94 -5.56 -6.60
N PHE A 160 -1.58 -5.42 -5.32
CA PHE A 160 -2.40 -5.92 -4.21
C PHE A 160 -3.81 -5.30 -4.21
N LEU A 161 -3.90 -3.98 -4.41
CA LEU A 161 -5.19 -3.29 -4.49
C LEU A 161 -6.02 -3.71 -5.70
N SER A 162 -5.38 -3.92 -6.85
CA SER A 162 -6.06 -4.42 -8.05
C SER A 162 -6.66 -5.79 -7.81
N VAL A 163 -5.94 -6.70 -7.12
CA VAL A 163 -6.49 -8.01 -6.73
C VAL A 163 -7.65 -7.84 -5.74
N ARG A 164 -7.51 -6.95 -4.76
CA ARG A 164 -8.54 -6.71 -3.75
C ARG A 164 -9.85 -6.19 -4.32
N PHE A 165 -9.79 -5.29 -5.29
CA PHE A 165 -10.97 -4.67 -5.91
C PHE A 165 -11.38 -5.32 -7.23
N GLN A 166 -10.79 -6.47 -7.56
CA GLN A 166 -11.12 -7.22 -8.76
C GLN A 166 -12.58 -7.70 -8.72
N PRO A 167 -13.38 -7.43 -9.77
CA PRO A 167 -14.76 -7.91 -9.83
C PRO A 167 -14.80 -9.43 -9.94
N PHE A 168 -15.86 -10.04 -9.40
CA PHE A 168 -16.05 -11.50 -9.39
C PHE A 168 -15.95 -12.15 -10.78
N SER A 169 -16.32 -11.42 -11.83
CA SER A 169 -16.23 -11.88 -13.23
C SER A 169 -14.80 -12.23 -13.64
N ASP A 170 -13.82 -11.58 -13.03
CA ASP A 170 -12.42 -11.66 -13.46
C ASP A 170 -11.60 -12.57 -12.54
N TRP A 171 -12.23 -13.17 -11.53
CA TRP A 171 -11.56 -14.04 -10.58
C TRP A 171 -11.04 -15.29 -11.30
N LYS A 172 -9.74 -15.53 -11.18
CA LYS A 172 -9.14 -16.75 -11.70
C LYS A 172 -9.47 -17.93 -10.77
N TRP A 173 -10.50 -18.66 -11.14
CA TRP A 173 -10.85 -19.96 -10.57
C TRP A 173 -10.19 -21.08 -11.41
N PRO A 174 -9.58 -22.12 -10.81
CA PRO A 174 -9.37 -22.41 -9.39
C PRO A 174 -7.97 -22.07 -8.87
N GLU A 175 -7.10 -21.43 -9.65
CA GLU A 175 -5.66 -21.22 -9.33
C GLU A 175 -5.39 -20.48 -8.00
N ASN A 176 -6.37 -19.76 -7.47
CA ASN A 176 -6.28 -19.05 -6.18
C ASN A 176 -6.84 -19.83 -4.98
N TYR A 177 -7.34 -21.06 -5.18
CA TYR A 177 -7.98 -21.92 -4.17
C TYR A 177 -7.11 -23.13 -3.80
#